data_AF-A0A7V0U4R6-F1
#
_entry.id   AF-A0A7V0U4R6-F1
#
_cell.length_a   1.000
_cell.length_b   1.000
_cell.length_c   1.000
_cell.angle_alpha   90.00
_cell.angle_beta   90.00
_cell.angle_gamma   90.00
#
_symmetry.space_group_name_H-M   'P 1'
#
loop_
_entity.id
_entity.type
_entity.pdbx_description
1 polymer ?
#
loop_
_entity_poly.entity_id
_entity_poly.type
_entity_poly.pdbx_seq_one_letter_code
_entity_poly.pdbx_strand_id
1 'polypeptide(L)' 'MQIIHLVIAVATVGFGFLSVVAPRTALRFTGLSAPSSRGISEIRAVLGGVFVGLGIAALLYRTQAA' A
#
# COMPACT_ATOMS: atom_id res chain seq x y z
N MET A 1 10.50 15.57 -12.65
CA MET A 1 9.18 14.94 -12.42
C MET A 1 9.24 13.41 -12.38
N GLN A 2 9.98 12.73 -13.25
CA GLN A 2 10.02 11.26 -13.28
C GLN A 2 10.53 10.56 -12.02
N ILE A 3 11.50 11.16 -11.30
CA ILE A 3 12.06 10.57 -10.07
C ILE A 3 11.03 10.59 -8.93
N ILE A 4 10.25 11.66 -8.80
CA ILE A 4 9.23 11.79 -7.76
C ILE A 4 8.17 10.70 -7.92
N HIS A 5 7.71 10.46 -9.16
CA HIS A 5 6.72 9.41 -9.43
C HIS A 5 7.26 8.02 -9.07
N LEU A 6 8.54 7.76 -9.36
CA LEU A 6 9.19 6.49 -8.99
C LEU A 6 9.24 6.33 -7.47
N VAL A 7 9.66 7.37 -6.75
CA VAL A 7 9.73 7.36 -5.27
C VAL A 7 8.36 7.11 -4.66
N ILE A 8 7.32 7.80 -5.15
CA ILE A 8 5.95 7.62 -4.68
C ILE A 8 5.48 6.18 -4.95
N ALA A 9 5.67 5.66 -6.16
CA ALA A 9 5.22 4.31 -6.50
C ALA A 9 5.91 3.24 -5.63
N VAL A 10 7.22 3.37 -5.42
CA VAL A 10 7.98 2.47 -4.53
C VAL A 10 7.50 2.59 -3.08
N ALA A 11 7.25 3.80 -2.59
CA ALA A 11 6.70 4.01 -1.25
C ALA A 11 5.29 3.40 -1.10
N THR A 12 4.44 3.49 -2.12
CA THR A 12 3.11 2.86 -2.15
C THR A 12 3.21 1.35 -2.05
N VAL A 13 4.09 0.71 -2.84
CA VAL A 13 4.34 -0.74 -2.75
C VAL A 13 4.88 -1.11 -1.38
N GLY A 14 5.85 -0.34 -0.86
CA GLY A 14 6.45 -0.60 0.46
C GLY A 14 5.44 -0.54 1.60
N PHE A 15 4.57 0.48 1.60
CA PHE A 15 3.50 0.59 2.60
C PHE A 15 2.46 -0.52 2.48
N GLY A 16 2.09 -0.88 1.24
CA GLY A 16 1.21 -2.02 0.99
C GLY A 16 1.80 -3.33 1.50
N PHE A 17 3.06 -3.60 1.18
CA PHE A 17 3.75 -4.79 1.65
C PHE A 17 3.84 -4.83 3.19
N LEU A 18 4.16 -3.70 3.83
CA LEU A 18 4.14 -3.58 5.30
C LEU A 18 2.76 -3.90 5.87
N SER A 19 1.68 -3.47 5.23
CA SER A 19 0.30 -3.73 5.68
C SER A 19 -0.11 -5.19 5.52
N VAL A 20 0.45 -5.92 4.54
CA VAL A 20 0.26 -7.37 4.40
C VAL A 20 1.02 -8.14 5.50
N VAL A 21 2.30 -7.84 5.69
CA VAL A 21 3.18 -8.59 6.61
C VAL A 21 2.91 -8.22 8.07
N ALA A 22 2.79 -6.94 8.37
CA ALA A 22 2.66 -6.36 9.71
C ALA A 22 1.43 -5.44 9.85
N PRO A 23 0.20 -5.97 9.72
CA PRO A 23 -1.03 -5.16 9.72
C PRO A 23 -1.24 -4.34 11.01
N ARG A 24 -0.75 -4.81 12.17
CA ARG A 24 -0.83 -4.06 13.43
C ARG A 24 0.03 -2.79 13.42
N THR A 25 1.16 -2.81 12.72
CA THR A 25 2.01 -1.63 12.53
C THR A 25 1.31 -0.63 11.62
N ALA A 26 0.69 -1.11 10.53
CA ALA A 26 -0.10 -0.26 9.63
C ALA A 26 -1.27 0.40 10.36
N LEU A 27 -2.01 -0.35 11.18
CA LEU A 27 -3.09 0.17 12.04
C LEU A 27 -2.60 1.28 12.97
N ARG A 28 -1.48 1.07 13.67
CA ARG A 28 -0.91 2.09 14.57
C ARG A 28 -0.47 3.34 13.81
N PHE A 29 0.12 3.17 12.62
CA PHE A 29 0.56 4.29 11.78
C PHE A 29 -0.62 5.13 11.28
N THR A 30 -1.73 4.48 10.90
CA THR A 30 -2.93 5.18 10.42
C THR A 30 -3.87 5.65 11.53
N GLY A 31 -3.61 5.26 12.79
CA GLY A 31 -4.49 5.55 13.91
C GLY A 31 -5.79 4.72 13.90
N LEU A 32 -5.83 3.63 13.14
CA LEU A 32 -6.98 2.73 13.04
C LEU A 32 -6.91 1.61 14.10
N SER A 33 -8.06 1.03 14.41
CA SER A 33 -8.18 -0.16 15.26
C SER A 33 -8.96 -1.25 14.55
N ALA A 34 -8.51 -2.49 14.69
CA ALA A 34 -9.19 -3.69 14.16
C ALA A 34 -9.25 -4.76 15.26
N PRO A 35 -10.32 -4.79 16.07
CA PRO A 35 -10.41 -5.69 17.23
C PRO A 35 -10.68 -7.15 16.85
N SER A 36 -11.15 -7.42 15.63
CA SER A 36 -11.49 -8.76 15.17
C SER A 36 -10.46 -9.30 14.17
N SER A 37 -10.38 -10.63 14.05
CA SER A 37 -9.58 -11.32 13.04
C SER A 37 -9.99 -10.91 11.62
N ARG A 38 -11.29 -10.70 11.38
CA ARG A 38 -11.81 -10.16 10.12
C ARG A 38 -11.25 -8.77 9.81
N GLY A 39 -11.22 -7.88 10.79
CA GLY A 39 -10.66 -6.54 10.62
C GLY A 39 -9.19 -6.60 10.18
N ILE A 40 -8.38 -7.49 10.78
CA ILE A 40 -7.00 -7.70 10.33
C ILE A 40 -6.93 -8.18 8.87
N SER A 41 -7.85 -9.06 8.45
CA SER A 41 -7.94 -9.50 7.05
C SER A 41 -8.29 -8.34 6.10
N GLU A 42 -9.19 -7.45 6.50
CA GLU A 42 -9.54 -6.26 5.72
C GLU A 42 -8.35 -5.29 5.59
N ILE A 43 -7.55 -5.11 6.64
CA ILE A 43 -6.31 -4.32 6.57
C ILE A 43 -5.33 -4.93 5.57
N ARG A 44 -5.11 -6.24 5.61
CA ARG A 44 -4.22 -6.93 4.66
C ARG A 44 -4.71 -6.81 3.22
N ALA A 45 -6.02 -6.87 2.99
CA ALA A 45 -6.60 -6.77 1.66
C ALA A 45 -6.55 -5.33 1.11
N VAL A 46 -7.06 -4.36 1.89
CA VAL A 46 -7.25 -2.96 1.44
C VAL A 46 -5.95 -2.16 1.55
N LEU A 47 -5.39 -2.02 2.75
CA LEU A 47 -4.14 -1.27 2.93
C LEU A 47 -2.94 -2.04 2.38
N GLY A 48 -3.03 -3.36 2.30
CA GLY A 48 -1.98 -4.20 1.75
C GLY A 48 -2.11 -4.45 0.25
N GLY A 49 -2.96 -5.41 -0.13
CA GLY A 49 -3.10 -5.91 -1.50
C GLY A 49 -3.38 -4.81 -2.52
N VAL A 50 -4.30 -3.89 -2.22
CA VAL A 50 -4.63 -2.79 -3.16
C VAL A 50 -3.45 -1.85 -3.36
N PHE A 51 -2.74 -1.46 -2.29
CA PHE A 51 -1.57 -0.57 -2.41
C PHE A 51 -0.42 -1.22 -3.17
N VAL A 52 -0.15 -2.50 -2.90
CA VAL A 52 0.85 -3.27 -3.67
C VAL A 52 0.44 -3.31 -5.14
N GLY A 53 -0.81 -3.66 -5.44
CA GLY A 53 -1.32 -3.74 -6.81
C GLY A 53 -1.24 -2.40 -7.55
N LEU A 54 -1.69 -1.31 -6.92
CA LEU A 54 -1.64 0.03 -7.51
C LEU A 54 -0.22 0.54 -7.70
N GLY A 55 0.67 0.33 -6.73
CA GLY A 55 2.07 0.74 -6.84
C GLY A 55 2.81 -0.01 -7.95
N ILE A 56 2.59 -1.33 -8.07
CA ILE A 56 3.12 -2.14 -9.17
C ILE A 56 2.53 -1.67 -10.51
N ALA A 57 1.22 -1.44 -10.58
CA ALA A 57 0.57 -0.92 -11.78
C ALA A 57 1.17 0.43 -12.21
N ALA A 58 1.44 1.34 -11.27
CA ALA A 58 2.09 2.62 -11.58
C ALA A 58 3.52 2.47 -12.10
N LEU A 59 4.26 1.44 -11.68
CA LEU A 59 5.60 1.14 -12.19
C LEU A 59 5.57 0.51 -13.58
N LEU A 60 4.60 -0.37 -13.84
CA LEU A 60 4.47 -1.11 -15.10
C LEU A 60 3.80 -0.28 -16.20
N TYR A 61 2.68 0.37 -15.90
CA TYR A 61 1.88 1.14 -16.85
C TYR A 61 2.29 2.61 -16.87
N ARG A 62 3.59 2.89 -16.94
CA ARG A 62 4.14 4.25 -16.97
C ARG A 62 3.76 4.96 -18.27
N THR A 63 2.53 5.44 -18.36
CA THR A 63 2.06 6.26 -19.48
C THR A 63 2.72 7.63 -19.40
N GLN A 64 3.14 8.16 -20.55
CA GLN A 64 3.48 9.57 -20.64
C GLN A 64 2.20 10.35 -20.36
N ALA A 65 2.19 11.17 -19.30
CA ALA A 65 1.15 12.17 -19.12
C ALA A 65 1.22 13.10 -20.35
N ALA A 66 0.14 13.10 -21.12
CA ALA A 66 -0.02 13.94 -22.32
C ALA A 66 -0.03 15.42 -21.96
#